data_AF-A0A380H865-F1
#
_entry.id   AF-A0A380H865-F1
#
_cell.length_a   1.000
_cell.length_b   1.000
_cell.length_c   1.000
_cell.angle_alpha   90.00
_cell.angle_beta   90.00
_cell.angle_gamma   90.00
#
_symmetry.space_group_name_H-M   'P 1'
#
loop_
_entity.id
_entity.type
_entity.pdbx_description
1 polymer ?
#
loop_
_entity_poly.entity_id
_entity_poly.type
_entity_poly.pdbx_seq_one_letter_code
_entity_poly.pdbx_strand_id
1 'polypeptide(L)'
;MGIRTKFTNDITNKVGNSSLNIEEIKEKGDLPTTKDELRHRREIAESLVKKKSILSSAASVVPIPGLDFGVDIKLIRDIIEDVNKIYGLDHKKVNSLGDDVKERIMSAAAIQGSQFIGRKVSEALLKVIIKDVAKRAAAKQTKWFPFIGQAVSASISYYFMSKLGKDHIEKCEKVINNL
;
A
#
# COMPACT_ATOMS: atom_id res chain seq x y z
N MET A 1 17.47 33.44 0.93
CA MET A 1 16.40 32.43 1.17
C MET A 1 16.25 31.45 -0.01
N GLY A 2 17.34 30.99 -0.68
CA GLY A 2 17.25 30.34 -2.00
C GLY A 2 18.04 29.04 -2.23
N ILE A 3 18.74 28.52 -1.23
CA ILE A 3 19.58 27.30 -1.39
C ILE A 3 18.85 26.04 -0.91
N ARG A 4 18.02 26.16 0.13
CA ARG A 4 17.28 25.02 0.69
C ARG A 4 16.20 24.48 -0.24
N THR A 5 15.52 25.35 -1.00
CA THR A 5 14.43 24.99 -1.92
C THR A 5 14.89 24.26 -3.18
N LYS A 6 16.09 24.57 -3.69
CA LYS A 6 16.65 23.86 -4.85
C LYS A 6 17.04 22.43 -4.49
N PHE A 7 17.73 22.25 -3.36
CA PHE A 7 18.16 20.93 -2.91
C PHE A 7 16.99 19.99 -2.60
N THR A 8 15.93 20.50 -1.97
CA THR A 8 14.71 19.71 -1.72
C THR A 8 13.99 19.31 -3.01
N ASN A 9 13.96 20.19 -4.02
CA ASN A 9 13.32 19.87 -5.30
C ASN A 9 14.14 18.87 -6.13
N ASP A 10 15.46 19.00 -6.13
CA ASP A 10 16.33 18.07 -6.85
C ASP A 10 16.34 16.67 -6.22
N ILE A 11 16.31 16.56 -4.88
CA ILE A 11 16.17 15.27 -4.21
C ILE A 11 14.78 14.67 -4.41
N THR A 12 13.72 15.49 -4.35
CA THR A 12 12.34 15.01 -4.59
C THR A 12 12.19 14.48 -6.01
N ASN A 13 12.75 15.17 -7.01
CA ASN A 13 12.68 14.75 -8.41
C ASN A 13 13.61 13.56 -8.72
N LYS A 14 14.79 13.47 -8.07
CA LYS A 14 15.76 12.39 -8.31
C LYS A 14 15.38 11.09 -7.59
N VAL A 15 14.79 11.16 -6.40
CA VAL A 15 14.23 9.99 -5.70
C VAL A 15 12.88 9.59 -6.30
N GLY A 16 12.10 10.54 -6.82
CA GLY A 16 10.86 10.26 -7.55
C GLY A 16 11.08 9.44 -8.83
N ASN A 17 12.09 9.80 -9.64
CA ASN A 17 12.32 9.19 -10.95
C ASN A 17 13.29 7.99 -10.97
N SER A 18 14.22 7.86 -10.01
CA SER A 18 15.21 6.76 -10.06
C SER A 18 14.87 5.55 -9.18
N SER A 19 13.88 5.64 -8.28
CA SER A 19 13.56 4.54 -7.33
C SER A 19 12.29 3.75 -7.66
N LEU A 20 11.54 4.15 -8.69
CA LEU A 20 10.31 3.50 -9.08
C LEU A 20 10.35 3.20 -10.59
N ASN A 21 11.18 2.22 -10.98
CA ASN A 21 10.87 1.38 -12.14
C ASN A 21 9.57 0.63 -11.83
N ILE A 22 8.46 1.35 -11.87
CA ILE A 22 7.14 0.77 -12.06
C ILE A 22 7.14 0.43 -13.54
N GLU A 23 7.46 -0.81 -13.86
CA GLU A 23 7.02 -1.39 -15.13
C GLU A 23 5.56 -1.00 -15.29
N GLU A 24 5.28 -0.25 -16.34
CA GLU A 24 3.95 0.16 -16.69
C GLU A 24 3.18 -1.12 -17.00
N ILE A 25 2.43 -1.61 -15.99
CA ILE A 25 1.65 -2.84 -16.06
C ILE A 25 0.70 -2.71 -17.27
N LYS A 26 1.05 -3.40 -18.36
CA LYS A 26 0.30 -3.41 -19.63
C LYS A 26 -1.06 -4.10 -19.52
N GLU A 27 -1.31 -4.86 -18.45
CA GLU A 27 -2.60 -5.51 -18.15
C GLU A 27 -3.45 -4.75 -17.11
N LYS A 28 -3.34 -3.42 -17.07
CA LYS A 28 -4.24 -2.57 -16.26
C LYS A 28 -5.60 -2.46 -16.95
N GLY A 29 -6.50 -3.41 -16.73
CA GLY A 29 -7.80 -3.27 -17.36
C GLY A 29 -8.88 -4.08 -16.71
N ASP A 30 -8.76 -5.40 -16.79
CA ASP A 30 -9.91 -6.29 -16.62
C ASP A 30 -9.74 -7.21 -15.41
N LEU A 31 -10.84 -7.79 -14.96
CA LEU A 31 -10.81 -8.82 -13.93
C LEU A 31 -10.09 -10.05 -14.49
N PRO A 32 -9.21 -10.70 -13.73
CA PRO A 32 -8.54 -11.88 -14.23
C PRO A 32 -9.54 -13.01 -14.42
N THR A 33 -9.41 -13.70 -15.54
CA THR A 33 -10.37 -14.73 -16.00
C THR A 33 -9.83 -16.15 -15.85
N THR A 34 -8.51 -16.29 -15.73
CA THR A 34 -7.83 -17.59 -15.63
C THR A 34 -6.99 -17.70 -14.36
N LYS A 35 -6.75 -18.94 -13.93
CA LYS A 35 -5.88 -19.22 -12.77
C LYS A 35 -4.42 -18.81 -13.02
N ASP A 36 -3.95 -18.95 -14.25
CA ASP A 36 -2.60 -18.54 -14.63
C ASP A 36 -2.43 -17.02 -14.60
N GLU A 37 -3.43 -16.28 -15.06
CA GLU A 37 -3.47 -14.82 -14.97
C GLU A 37 -3.53 -14.34 -13.51
N LEU A 38 -4.32 -15.00 -12.66
CA LEU A 38 -4.35 -14.74 -11.22
C LEU A 38 -2.97 -14.94 -10.58
N ARG A 39 -2.28 -16.04 -10.91
CA ARG A 39 -0.93 -16.33 -10.40
C ARG A 39 0.07 -15.27 -10.87
N HIS A 40 0.02 -14.89 -12.15
CA HIS A 40 0.91 -13.87 -12.69
C HIS A 40 0.70 -12.50 -12.02
N ARG A 41 -0.56 -12.10 -11.84
CA ARG A 41 -0.92 -10.86 -11.11
C ARG A 41 -0.47 -10.89 -9.66
N ARG A 42 -0.56 -12.05 -9.01
CA ARG A 42 -0.04 -12.25 -7.65
C ARG A 42 1.46 -11.99 -7.57
N GLU A 43 2.24 -12.55 -8.49
CA GLU A 43 3.70 -12.34 -8.54
C GLU A 43 4.06 -10.86 -8.72
N ILE A 44 3.37 -10.16 -9.60
CA ILE A 44 3.54 -8.71 -9.80
C ILE A 44 3.19 -7.94 -8.53
N ALA A 45 2.06 -8.26 -7.90
CA ALA A 45 1.61 -7.59 -6.68
C ALA A 45 2.55 -7.83 -5.51
N GLU A 46 3.04 -9.06 -5.30
CA GLU A 46 4.01 -9.39 -4.26
C GLU A 46 5.36 -8.69 -4.49
N SER A 47 5.83 -8.60 -5.74
CA SER A 47 7.03 -7.85 -6.11
C SER A 47 6.88 -6.35 -5.79
N LEU A 48 5.73 -5.76 -6.13
CA LEU A 48 5.42 -4.37 -5.82
C LEU A 48 5.38 -4.10 -4.31
N VAL A 49 4.69 -4.96 -3.55
CA VAL A 49 4.62 -4.88 -2.08
C VAL A 49 6.03 -4.96 -1.49
N LYS A 50 6.86 -5.91 -1.95
CA LYS A 50 8.24 -6.06 -1.48
C LYS A 50 9.06 -4.79 -1.70
N LYS A 51 9.02 -4.22 -2.92
CA LYS A 51 9.75 -2.99 -3.26
C LYS A 51 9.36 -1.81 -2.35
N LYS A 52 8.05 -1.58 -2.17
CA LYS A 52 7.55 -0.49 -1.31
C LYS A 52 7.81 -0.75 0.18
N SER A 53 7.81 -2.02 0.62
CA SER A 53 8.18 -2.40 1.99
C SER A 53 9.66 -2.11 2.28
N ILE A 54 10.55 -2.38 1.32
CA ILE A 54 11.98 -2.02 1.43
C ILE A 54 12.12 -0.49 1.54
N LEU A 55 11.39 0.27 0.73
CA LEU A 55 11.42 1.73 0.77
C LEU A 55 10.96 2.30 2.13
N SER A 56 9.89 1.75 2.69
CA SER A 56 9.41 2.11 4.04
C SER A 56 10.46 1.79 5.11
N SER A 57 11.06 0.59 5.08
CA SER A 57 12.12 0.23 6.02
C SER A 57 13.36 1.15 5.96
N ALA A 58 13.69 1.66 4.76
CA ALA A 58 14.76 2.62 4.55
C ALA A 58 14.38 4.04 5.01
N ALA A 59 13.10 4.41 5.00
CA ALA A 59 12.63 5.67 5.56
C ALA A 59 12.70 5.66 7.10
N SER A 60 12.44 4.51 7.73
CA SER A 60 12.43 4.37 9.19
C SER A 60 13.81 4.45 9.86
N VAL A 61 14.90 4.38 9.10
CA VAL A 61 16.26 4.62 9.64
C VAL A 61 16.64 6.11 9.64
N VAL A 62 15.87 6.98 8.99
CA VAL A 62 16.15 8.41 8.90
C VAL A 62 15.59 9.13 10.14
N PRO A 63 16.42 9.76 10.98
CA PRO A 63 15.98 10.37 12.25
C PRO A 63 15.34 11.75 12.04
N ILE A 64 14.35 11.86 11.15
CA ILE A 64 13.57 13.08 10.90
C ILE A 64 12.17 12.91 11.52
N PRO A 65 11.84 13.67 12.58
CA PRO A 65 10.52 13.60 13.20
C PRO A 65 9.39 13.80 12.19
N GLY A 66 8.46 12.85 12.13
CA GLY A 66 7.26 12.92 11.28
C GLY A 66 7.45 12.53 9.81
N LEU A 67 8.69 12.37 9.32
CA LEU A 67 8.96 11.95 7.94
C LEU A 67 8.48 10.51 7.69
N ASP A 68 8.94 9.58 8.53
CA ASP A 68 8.65 8.15 8.43
C ASP A 68 7.14 7.89 8.36
N PHE A 69 6.37 8.52 9.25
CA PHE A 69 4.91 8.41 9.29
C PHE A 69 4.21 8.89 8.00
N GLY A 70 4.66 10.01 7.43
CA GLY A 70 4.09 10.54 6.20
C GLY A 70 4.41 9.66 4.99
N VAL A 71 5.64 9.14 4.93
CA VAL A 71 6.10 8.20 3.90
C VAL A 71 5.33 6.89 4.01
N ASP A 72 5.17 6.34 5.21
CA ASP A 72 4.43 5.09 5.44
C ASP A 72 2.96 5.20 5.02
N ILE A 73 2.27 6.29 5.37
CA ILE A 73 0.89 6.53 4.91
C ILE A 73 0.82 6.51 3.39
N LYS A 74 1.74 7.23 2.73
CA LYS A 74 1.77 7.28 1.27
C LYS A 74 2.04 5.90 0.68
N LEU A 75 3.02 5.17 1.20
CA LEU A 75 3.39 3.85 0.68
C LEU A 75 2.29 2.83 0.87
N ILE A 76 1.61 2.80 2.01
CA ILE A 76 0.45 1.92 2.22
C ILE A 76 -0.66 2.27 1.22
N ARG A 77 -0.97 3.56 1.06
CA ARG A 77 -1.98 3.98 0.09
C ARG A 77 -1.61 3.53 -1.32
N ASP A 78 -0.37 3.76 -1.73
CA ASP A 78 0.10 3.38 -3.06
C ASP A 78 0.10 1.85 -3.24
N ILE A 79 0.47 1.07 -2.22
CA ILE A 79 0.34 -0.40 -2.23
C ILE A 79 -1.10 -0.80 -2.52
N ILE A 80 -2.05 -0.25 -1.76
CA ILE A 80 -3.47 -0.59 -1.89
C ILE A 80 -4.00 -0.22 -3.29
N GLU A 81 -3.74 1.01 -3.74
CA GLU A 81 -4.19 1.49 -5.06
C GLU A 81 -3.54 0.70 -6.20
N ASP A 82 -2.25 0.40 -6.13
CA ASP A 82 -1.55 -0.32 -7.20
C ASP A 82 -1.96 -1.80 -7.24
N VAL A 83 -2.16 -2.45 -6.09
CA VAL A 83 -2.72 -3.81 -6.02
C VAL A 83 -4.13 -3.83 -6.58
N ASN A 84 -4.99 -2.87 -6.22
CA ASN A 84 -6.34 -2.77 -6.80
C ASN A 84 -6.28 -2.65 -8.33
N LYS A 85 -5.37 -1.85 -8.87
CA LYS A 85 -5.17 -1.72 -10.32
C LYS A 85 -4.71 -3.03 -10.97
N ILE A 86 -3.77 -3.75 -10.35
CA ILE A 86 -3.30 -5.06 -10.83
C ILE A 86 -4.47 -6.05 -10.94
N TYR A 87 -5.39 -6.04 -10.00
CA TYR A 87 -6.54 -6.96 -9.99
C TYR A 87 -7.79 -6.43 -10.73
N GLY A 88 -7.74 -5.23 -11.33
CA GLY A 88 -8.90 -4.60 -11.97
C GLY A 88 -9.98 -4.13 -10.98
N LEU A 89 -9.63 -4.05 -9.70
CA LEU A 89 -10.49 -3.69 -8.57
C LEU A 89 -10.34 -2.21 -8.14
N ASP A 90 -9.73 -1.38 -8.98
CA ASP A 90 -9.60 0.05 -8.75
C ASP A 90 -10.96 0.75 -8.79
N HIS A 91 -11.11 1.80 -7.97
CA HIS A 91 -12.34 2.57 -7.85
C HIS A 91 -12.88 3.07 -9.20
N LYS A 92 -12.01 3.59 -10.08
CA LYS A 92 -12.46 4.10 -11.38
C LYS A 92 -12.98 2.97 -12.27
N LYS A 93 -12.31 1.81 -12.26
CA LYS A 93 -12.69 0.66 -13.06
C LYS A 93 -13.98 0.04 -12.55
N VAL A 94 -14.08 -0.24 -11.26
CA VAL A 94 -15.28 -0.85 -10.66
C VAL A 94 -16.51 0.02 -10.89
N ASN A 95 -16.39 1.34 -10.84
CA ASN A 95 -17.50 2.25 -11.14
C ASN A 95 -17.83 2.38 -12.63
N SER A 96 -16.94 1.98 -13.53
CA SER A 96 -17.23 1.92 -14.97
C SER A 96 -17.85 0.60 -15.42
N LEU A 97 -17.88 -0.42 -14.55
CA LEU A 97 -18.54 -1.70 -14.82
C LEU A 97 -20.06 -1.54 -14.72
N GLY A 98 -20.79 -2.45 -15.35
CA GLY A 98 -22.25 -2.52 -15.21
C GLY A 98 -22.67 -2.73 -13.75
N ASP A 99 -23.87 -2.24 -13.40
CA ASP A 99 -24.36 -2.17 -12.02
C ASP A 99 -24.35 -3.55 -11.32
N ASP A 100 -24.76 -4.61 -12.02
CA ASP A 100 -24.75 -5.98 -11.49
C ASP A 100 -23.35 -6.45 -11.07
N VAL A 101 -22.33 -6.18 -11.90
CA VAL A 101 -20.95 -6.60 -11.64
C VAL A 101 -20.35 -5.78 -10.51
N LYS A 102 -20.62 -4.48 -10.51
CA LYS A 102 -20.21 -3.57 -9.43
C LYS A 102 -20.79 -3.98 -8.09
N GLU A 103 -22.07 -4.33 -8.03
CA GLU A 103 -22.72 -4.78 -6.81
C GLU A 103 -22.09 -6.07 -6.26
N ARG A 104 -21.82 -7.05 -7.14
CA ARG A 104 -21.13 -8.29 -6.77
C ARG A 104 -19.74 -8.02 -6.20
N ILE A 105 -18.95 -7.17 -6.84
CA ILE A 105 -17.60 -6.79 -6.35
C ILE A 105 -17.69 -6.12 -4.99
N MET A 106 -18.62 -5.19 -4.81
CA MET A 106 -18.78 -4.46 -3.54
C MET A 106 -19.27 -5.36 -2.41
N SER A 107 -20.19 -6.29 -2.71
CA SER A 107 -20.70 -7.29 -1.77
C SER A 107 -19.60 -8.28 -1.36
N ALA A 108 -18.88 -8.85 -2.33
CA ALA A 108 -17.74 -9.72 -2.08
C ALA A 108 -16.64 -9.00 -1.26
N ALA A 109 -16.35 -7.74 -1.57
CA ALA A 109 -15.41 -6.93 -0.79
C ALA A 109 -15.86 -6.74 0.66
N ALA A 110 -17.17 -6.51 0.89
CA ALA A 110 -17.73 -6.37 2.22
C ALA A 110 -17.62 -7.68 3.03
N ILE A 111 -17.91 -8.84 2.40
CA ILE A 111 -17.75 -10.17 3.01
C ILE A 111 -16.30 -10.42 3.42
N GLN A 112 -15.33 -10.02 2.59
CA GLN A 112 -13.90 -10.16 2.89
C GLN A 112 -13.37 -9.07 3.85
N GLY A 113 -14.24 -8.21 4.37
CA GLY A 113 -13.87 -7.12 5.27
C GLY A 113 -12.90 -6.13 4.64
N SER A 114 -12.97 -5.93 3.31
CA SER A 114 -12.14 -4.96 2.60
C SER A 114 -12.89 -3.64 2.43
N GLN A 115 -12.36 -2.58 3.04
CA GLN A 115 -12.88 -1.22 2.83
C GLN A 115 -12.21 -0.49 1.66
N PHE A 116 -11.22 -1.14 1.02
CA PHE A 116 -10.36 -0.51 0.02
C PHE A 116 -10.59 -1.00 -1.41
N ILE A 117 -11.28 -2.13 -1.59
CA ILE A 117 -11.63 -2.65 -2.92
C ILE A 117 -12.80 -1.83 -3.49
N GLY A 118 -12.69 -1.37 -4.75
CA GLY A 118 -13.73 -0.58 -5.43
C GLY A 118 -13.99 0.81 -4.85
N ARG A 119 -13.23 1.25 -3.83
CA ARG A 119 -13.41 2.53 -3.13
C ARG A 119 -12.16 3.40 -3.23
N LYS A 120 -12.35 4.71 -3.22
CA LYS A 120 -11.24 5.66 -3.19
C LYS A 120 -10.54 5.61 -1.83
N VAL A 121 -9.25 5.30 -1.83
CA VAL A 121 -8.42 5.30 -0.62
C VAL A 121 -8.06 6.74 -0.28
N SER A 122 -8.61 7.28 0.82
CA SER A 122 -8.29 8.63 1.27
C SER A 122 -7.19 8.63 2.32
N GLU A 123 -6.31 9.64 2.28
CA GLU A 123 -5.27 9.80 3.29
C GLU A 123 -5.86 10.04 4.69
N ALA A 124 -7.01 10.71 4.78
CA ALA A 124 -7.70 10.96 6.04
C ALA A 124 -8.14 9.65 6.70
N LEU A 125 -8.75 8.74 5.92
CA LEU A 125 -9.15 7.42 6.42
C LEU A 125 -7.93 6.63 6.90
N LEU A 126 -6.87 6.62 6.09
CA LEU A 126 -5.65 5.88 6.41
C LEU A 126 -4.96 6.43 7.67
N LYS A 127 -4.91 7.76 7.82
CA LYS A 127 -4.41 8.43 9.04
C LYS A 127 -5.19 8.04 10.28
N VAL A 128 -6.52 7.95 10.20
CA VAL A 128 -7.37 7.54 11.34
C VAL A 128 -7.04 6.10 11.75
N ILE A 129 -6.98 5.18 10.78
CA ILE A 129 -6.68 3.77 11.03
C ILE A 129 -5.30 3.61 11.67
N ILE A 130 -4.28 4.23 11.07
CA ILE A 130 -2.90 4.12 11.57
C ILE A 130 -2.78 4.76 12.96
N LYS A 131 -3.42 5.92 13.20
CA LYS A 131 -3.40 6.58 14.51
C LYS A 131 -4.05 5.70 15.58
N ASP A 132 -5.12 4.98 15.26
CA ASP A 132 -5.74 4.03 16.19
C ASP A 132 -4.81 2.86 16.52
N VAL A 133 -4.17 2.27 15.50
CA VAL A 133 -3.17 1.21 15.68
C VAL A 133 -2.00 1.70 16.53
N ALA A 134 -1.45 2.88 16.23
CA ALA A 134 -0.35 3.49 16.96
C ALA A 134 -0.70 3.77 18.43
N LYS A 135 -1.90 4.30 18.70
CA LYS A 135 -2.39 4.52 20.07
C LYS A 135 -2.47 3.21 20.86
N ARG A 136 -3.01 2.15 20.25
CA ARG A 136 -3.12 0.83 20.88
C ARG A 136 -1.74 0.21 21.14
N ALA A 137 -0.80 0.38 20.22
CA ALA A 137 0.58 -0.07 20.38
C ALA A 137 1.29 0.69 21.50
N ALA A 138 1.17 2.02 21.53
CA ALA A 138 1.75 2.88 22.56
C ALA A 138 1.17 2.58 23.96
N ALA A 139 -0.13 2.32 24.06
CA ALA A 139 -0.78 1.93 25.32
C ALA A 139 -0.26 0.59 25.88
N LYS A 140 0.33 -0.26 25.04
CA LYS A 140 0.91 -1.56 25.43
C LYS A 140 2.42 -1.51 25.68
N GLN A 141 3.08 -0.37 25.48
CA GLN A 141 4.53 -0.26 25.56
C GLN A 141 4.98 0.15 26.97
N THR A 142 5.56 -0.78 27.75
CA THR A 142 5.89 -0.54 29.18
C THR A 142 7.29 0.00 29.46
N LYS A 143 8.25 -0.07 28.52
CA LYS A 143 9.52 0.68 28.53
C LYS A 143 10.35 0.23 27.32
N TRP A 144 10.73 1.13 26.42
CA TRP A 144 11.73 0.81 25.39
C TRP A 144 12.69 1.97 25.15
N PHE A 145 13.93 1.61 24.82
CA PHE A 145 15.14 2.45 24.89
C PHE A 145 15.37 3.23 23.58
N PRO A 146 15.78 4.51 23.62
CA PRO A 146 15.72 5.41 22.47
C PRO A 146 16.72 5.16 21.33
N PHE A 147 17.71 4.27 21.47
CA PHE A 147 18.85 4.21 20.53
C PHE A 147 19.24 2.82 19.98
N ILE A 148 18.60 1.73 20.40
CA ILE A 148 18.90 0.38 19.87
C ILE A 148 18.05 0.05 18.62
N GLY A 149 17.09 0.93 18.29
CA GLY A 149 15.90 0.58 17.55
C GLY A 149 15.94 0.72 16.04
N GLN A 150 16.97 1.23 15.37
CA GLN A 150 16.84 1.51 13.92
C GLN A 150 16.72 0.23 13.08
N ALA A 151 17.56 -0.79 13.33
CA ALA A 151 17.46 -2.08 12.64
C ALA A 151 16.16 -2.83 13.00
N VAL A 152 15.74 -2.75 14.27
CA VAL A 152 14.48 -3.34 14.74
C VAL A 152 13.27 -2.60 14.15
N SER A 153 13.32 -1.27 14.06
CA SER A 153 12.26 -0.44 13.48
C SER A 153 12.16 -0.67 11.99
N ALA A 154 13.29 -0.75 11.28
CA ALA A 154 13.31 -1.08 9.86
C ALA A 154 12.72 -2.48 9.58
N SER A 155 13.03 -3.48 10.42
CA SER A 155 12.46 -4.83 10.25
C SER A 155 10.97 -4.88 10.58
N ILE A 156 10.51 -4.18 11.63
CA ILE A 156 9.09 -4.04 11.96
C ILE A 156 8.34 -3.32 10.83
N SER A 157 8.91 -2.23 10.32
CA SER A 157 8.38 -1.44 9.20
C SER A 157 8.22 -2.29 7.94
N TYR A 158 9.28 -2.99 7.53
CA TYR A 158 9.24 -3.94 6.42
C TYR A 158 8.17 -5.01 6.63
N TYR A 159 8.15 -5.65 7.81
CA TYR A 159 7.21 -6.72 8.12
C TYR A 159 5.76 -6.23 8.05
N PHE A 160 5.48 -5.06 8.64
CA PHE A 160 4.14 -4.48 8.66
C PHE A 160 3.66 -4.15 7.23
N MET A 161 4.48 -3.49 6.42
CA MET A 161 4.15 -3.20 5.01
C MET A 161 3.92 -4.48 4.21
N SER A 162 4.83 -5.46 4.35
CA SER A 162 4.74 -6.72 3.62
C SER A 162 3.52 -7.51 4.02
N LYS A 163 3.17 -7.53 5.31
CA LYS A 163 2.02 -8.27 5.83
C LYS A 163 0.73 -7.64 5.35
N LEU A 164 0.57 -6.32 5.48
CA LEU A 164 -0.60 -5.59 4.99
C LEU A 164 -0.81 -5.77 3.49
N GLY A 165 0.26 -5.63 2.69
CA GLY A 165 0.18 -5.80 1.24
C GLY A 165 -0.26 -7.22 0.85
N LYS A 166 0.32 -8.26 1.46
CA LYS A 166 -0.04 -9.66 1.22
C LYS A 166 -1.48 -9.97 1.64
N ASP A 167 -1.91 -9.46 2.79
CA ASP A 167 -3.30 -9.63 3.26
C ASP A 167 -4.29 -8.95 2.30
N HIS A 168 -3.93 -7.79 1.73
CA HIS A 168 -4.76 -7.11 0.73
C HIS A 168 -4.81 -7.86 -0.61
N ILE A 169 -3.68 -8.42 -1.06
CA ILE A 169 -3.61 -9.30 -2.23
C ILE A 169 -4.56 -10.49 -2.06
N GLU A 170 -4.50 -11.18 -0.91
CA GLU A 170 -5.36 -12.32 -0.61
C GLU A 170 -6.84 -11.93 -0.63
N LYS A 171 -7.20 -10.76 -0.10
CA LYS A 171 -8.58 -10.24 -0.17
C LYS A 171 -9.02 -9.99 -1.61
N CYS A 172 -8.16 -9.43 -2.45
CA CYS A 172 -8.48 -9.21 -3.87
C CYS A 172 -8.75 -10.54 -4.60
N GLU A 173 -7.90 -11.54 -4.39
CA GLU A 173 -8.09 -12.87 -4.97
C GLU A 173 -9.37 -13.55 -4.46
N LYS A 174 -9.66 -13.45 -3.16
CA LYS A 174 -10.93 -13.94 -2.61
C LYS A 174 -12.13 -13.23 -3.19
N VAL A 175 -12.06 -11.91 -3.43
CA VAL A 175 -13.15 -11.19 -4.09
C VAL A 175 -13.38 -11.76 -5.48
N ILE A 176 -12.32 -11.89 -6.29
CA ILE A 176 -12.42 -12.41 -7.67
C ILE A 176 -12.97 -13.84 -7.71
N ASN A 177 -12.50 -14.71 -6.82
CA ASN A 177 -12.97 -16.10 -6.76
C ASN A 177 -14.43 -16.24 -6.31
N ASN A 178 -15.04 -15.17 -5.76
CA ASN A 178 -16.43 -15.15 -5.31
C ASN A 178 -17.36 -14.35 -6.25
N LEU A 179 -16.88 -13.92 -7.43
CA LEU A 179 -17.68 -13.26 -8.47
C LEU A 179 -18.41 -14.26 -9.37
#